data_AF-A0A816EVI1-F1
#
_entry.id   AF-A0A816EVI1-F1
#
_cell.length_a   1.000
_cell.length_b   1.000
_cell.length_c   1.000
_cell.angle_alpha   90.00
_cell.angle_beta   90.00
_cell.angle_gamma   90.00
#
_symmetry.space_group_name_H-M   'P 1'
#
loop_
_entity.id
_entity.type
_entity.pdbx_description
1 polymer ?
#
loop_
_entity_poly.entity_id
_entity_poly.type
_entity_poly.pdbx_seq_one_letter_code
_entity_poly.pdbx_strand_id
1 'polypeptide(L)'
;MAEARSSFSGSSSEQHGAGAADEADDLELLQRVEKLEREILQLHLENSLYEQNLERKKAEPISVSVSGTSQAVTPAGSSQDLSTIGGGGTRGDRLSRKRSKSRSTQGDFRIQLTIEQKIEIIHAEYEQMKADRNRQEAKSEKTIHQLESDLEWTEVELSDFKSAIDEFDKTKKNSIDQRTKKYIGEKLERYFNERIKNRESLTNKLRDRSTGLKRQIIRLDNQLRQKEEAGDTLLEVDFNQLKIENKQYLDKIDEKNHELILLKQQVGKATQSLNRLKDDLHRQNKELAEIEQRIQKQVNLREHSKLDMVNAGAEHGRVAKIHSHLAEQTENYRVPEVLDYVKKKALLYNLQRDCEVWERKVEIAAMALQQSKQQWQSLQRTVQYQNSTATWKNELQAR
;
A
#
# COMPACT_ATOMS: atom_id res chain seq x y z
N MET A 1 -44.82 28.70 -95.93
CA MET A 1 -43.86 28.33 -96.99
C MET A 1 -42.93 27.29 -96.39
N ALA A 2 -43.29 26.02 -96.52
CA ALA A 2 -42.65 25.00 -97.40
C ALA A 2 -41.44 24.35 -96.70
N GLU A 3 -41.60 23.17 -96.06
CA GLU A 3 -41.31 21.79 -96.57
C GLU A 3 -39.83 21.60 -96.98
N ALA A 4 -39.09 20.55 -96.58
CA ALA A 4 -39.43 19.14 -96.63
C ALA A 4 -38.55 18.23 -95.71
N ARG A 5 -39.09 17.04 -95.44
CA ARG A 5 -38.46 15.86 -94.82
C ARG A 5 -37.51 15.11 -95.79
N SER A 6 -36.56 14.33 -95.27
CA SER A 6 -36.32 12.96 -95.74
C SER A 6 -35.43 12.16 -94.78
N SER A 7 -35.81 10.90 -94.58
CA SER A 7 -35.26 9.85 -93.72
C SER A 7 -34.42 8.85 -94.52
N PHE A 8 -33.39 8.24 -93.91
CA PHE A 8 -32.82 6.97 -94.39
C PHE A 8 -32.34 6.11 -93.22
N SER A 9 -32.62 4.80 -93.30
CA SER A 9 -32.48 3.79 -92.24
C SER A 9 -31.67 2.58 -92.71
N GLY A 10 -31.00 1.89 -91.77
CA GLY A 10 -30.46 0.52 -91.88
C GLY A 10 -28.93 0.48 -91.99
N SER A 11 -28.18 -0.49 -91.44
CA SER A 11 -28.45 -1.74 -90.72
C SER A 11 -27.10 -2.30 -90.22
N SER A 12 -27.17 -3.21 -89.24
CA SER A 12 -26.25 -4.34 -88.99
C SER A 12 -25.19 -4.23 -87.89
N SER A 13 -25.56 -4.91 -86.81
CA SER A 13 -24.82 -5.52 -85.71
C SER A 13 -23.73 -6.53 -86.15
N GLU A 14 -22.55 -6.46 -85.52
CA GLU A 14 -21.71 -7.60 -85.09
C GLU A 14 -20.41 -7.07 -84.46
N GLN A 15 -20.32 -7.00 -83.12
CA GLN A 15 -19.08 -6.98 -82.32
C GLN A 15 -19.41 -6.95 -80.81
N HIS A 16 -19.74 -8.11 -80.24
CA HIS A 16 -19.81 -8.28 -78.78
C HIS A 16 -18.76 -9.31 -78.37
N GLY A 17 -17.59 -8.81 -77.97
CA GLY A 17 -16.47 -9.65 -77.53
C GLY A 17 -15.22 -8.88 -77.10
N ALA A 18 -15.05 -7.62 -77.56
CA ALA A 18 -13.91 -6.76 -77.18
C ALA A 18 -14.28 -5.61 -76.22
N GLY A 19 -15.56 -5.20 -76.18
CA GLY A 19 -15.99 -3.99 -75.45
C GLY A 19 -15.93 -4.07 -73.92
N ALA A 20 -15.97 -5.27 -73.32
CA ALA A 20 -15.92 -5.39 -71.85
C ALA A 20 -14.52 -5.20 -71.25
N ALA A 21 -13.47 -5.35 -72.06
CA ALA A 21 -12.09 -5.07 -71.66
C ALA A 21 -11.74 -3.58 -71.88
N ASP A 22 -12.16 -3.01 -73.03
CA ASP A 22 -12.01 -1.58 -73.32
C ASP A 22 -12.81 -0.69 -72.34
N GLU A 23 -14.02 -1.08 -71.94
CA GLU A 23 -14.79 -0.32 -70.93
C GLU A 23 -14.15 -0.34 -69.53
N ALA A 24 -13.43 -1.42 -69.19
CA ALA A 24 -12.71 -1.52 -67.92
C ALA A 24 -11.46 -0.63 -67.91
N ASP A 25 -10.73 -0.60 -69.04
CA ASP A 25 -9.55 0.26 -69.24
C ASP A 25 -9.94 1.74 -69.30
N ASP A 26 -11.07 2.08 -69.94
CA ASP A 26 -11.62 3.45 -69.97
C ASP A 26 -12.08 3.92 -68.58
N LEU A 27 -12.66 3.02 -67.77
CA LEU A 27 -13.04 3.33 -66.39
C LEU A 27 -11.81 3.57 -65.51
N GLU A 28 -10.73 2.79 -65.69
CA GLU A 28 -9.47 3.00 -65.00
C GLU A 28 -8.83 4.34 -65.40
N LEU A 29 -8.90 4.70 -66.68
CA LEU A 29 -8.42 5.98 -67.20
C LEU A 29 -9.19 7.17 -66.59
N LEU A 30 -10.51 7.08 -66.51
CA LEU A 30 -11.36 8.10 -65.89
C LEU A 30 -11.04 8.29 -64.41
N GLN A 31 -10.87 7.20 -63.66
CA GLN A 31 -10.44 7.27 -62.26
C GLN A 31 -9.06 7.92 -62.11
N ARG A 32 -8.15 7.66 -63.06
CA ARG A 32 -6.81 8.27 -63.06
C ARG A 32 -6.86 9.77 -63.35
N VAL A 33 -7.67 10.19 -64.31
CA VAL A 33 -7.90 11.61 -64.63
C VAL A 33 -8.49 12.34 -63.42
N GLU A 34 -9.54 11.78 -62.82
CA GLU A 34 -10.18 12.38 -61.64
C GLU A 34 -9.20 12.49 -60.45
N LYS A 35 -8.32 11.49 -60.26
CA LYS A 35 -7.25 11.55 -59.25
C LYS A 35 -6.23 12.65 -59.55
N LEU A 36 -5.83 12.82 -60.81
CA LEU A 36 -4.90 13.87 -61.22
C LEU A 36 -5.52 15.27 -61.08
N GLU A 37 -6.80 15.43 -61.41
CA GLU A 37 -7.52 16.68 -61.21
C GLU A 37 -7.56 17.08 -59.73
N ARG A 38 -7.85 16.13 -58.83
CA ARG A 38 -7.78 16.35 -57.38
C ARG A 38 -6.37 16.75 -56.91
N GLU A 39 -5.34 16.10 -57.43
CA GLU A 39 -3.94 16.40 -57.09
C GLU A 39 -3.52 17.79 -57.57
N ILE A 40 -3.93 18.18 -58.78
CA ILE A 40 -3.69 19.51 -59.33
C ILE A 40 -4.38 20.58 -58.49
N LEU A 41 -5.64 20.35 -58.08
CA LEU A 41 -6.37 21.27 -57.20
C LEU A 41 -5.69 21.42 -55.83
N GLN A 42 -5.21 20.32 -55.25
CA GLN A 42 -4.47 20.34 -53.98
C GLN A 42 -3.17 21.13 -54.09
N LEU A 43 -2.39 20.92 -55.15
CA LEU A 43 -1.16 21.68 -55.39
C LEU A 43 -1.43 23.17 -55.64
N HIS A 44 -2.54 23.49 -56.31
CA HIS A 44 -2.95 24.88 -56.53
C HIS A 44 -3.29 25.58 -55.21
N LEU A 45 -4.03 24.89 -54.33
CA LEU A 45 -4.35 25.39 -52.99
C LEU A 45 -3.08 25.57 -52.15
N GLU A 46 -2.19 24.58 -52.17
CA GLU A 46 -0.90 24.61 -51.47
C GLU A 46 -0.04 25.81 -51.93
N ASN A 47 0.09 26.00 -53.24
CA ASN A 47 0.81 27.15 -53.81
C ASN A 47 0.16 28.48 -53.42
N SER A 48 -1.17 28.59 -53.45
CA SER A 48 -1.87 29.80 -53.03
C SER A 48 -1.61 30.17 -51.58
N LEU A 49 -1.59 29.17 -50.67
CA LEU A 49 -1.27 29.39 -49.25
C LEU A 49 0.18 29.85 -49.08
N TYR A 50 1.10 29.28 -49.85
CA TYR A 50 2.51 29.65 -49.79
C TYR A 50 2.76 31.05 -50.34
N GLU A 51 2.11 31.41 -51.44
CA GLU A 51 2.17 32.75 -52.00
C GLU A 51 1.60 33.79 -51.04
N GLN A 52 0.42 33.56 -50.44
CA GLN A 52 -0.14 34.45 -49.43
C GLN A 52 0.77 34.65 -48.22
N ASN A 53 1.29 33.55 -47.65
CA ASN A 53 2.19 33.64 -46.51
C ASN A 53 3.49 34.39 -46.88
N LEU A 54 4.02 34.17 -48.09
CA LEU A 54 5.21 34.86 -48.56
C LEU A 54 4.94 36.36 -48.80
N GLU A 55 3.79 36.73 -49.35
CA GLU A 55 3.36 38.12 -49.53
C GLU A 55 3.19 38.84 -48.19
N ARG A 56 2.57 38.17 -47.20
CA ARG A 56 2.42 38.72 -45.84
C ARG A 56 3.78 38.90 -45.15
N LYS A 57 4.68 37.91 -45.25
CA LYS A 57 6.06 38.02 -44.71
C LYS A 57 6.90 39.10 -45.40
N LYS A 58 6.64 39.38 -46.68
CA LYS A 58 7.24 40.53 -47.38
C LYS A 58 6.68 41.87 -46.91
N ALA A 59 5.44 41.88 -46.40
CA ALA A 59 4.76 43.06 -45.88
C ALA A 59 5.08 43.36 -44.40
N GLU A 60 5.65 42.40 -43.65
CA GLU A 60 6.14 42.64 -42.30
C GLU A 60 7.47 43.43 -42.34
N PRO A 61 7.54 44.64 -41.75
CA PRO A 61 8.83 45.32 -41.56
C PRO A 61 9.67 44.52 -40.58
N ILE A 62 10.91 44.21 -40.96
CA ILE A 62 11.90 43.49 -40.15
C ILE A 62 12.15 44.28 -38.84
N SER A 63 11.44 43.94 -37.77
CA SER A 63 11.83 44.29 -36.41
C SER A 63 12.57 43.10 -35.79
N VAL A 64 13.89 43.19 -35.76
CA VAL A 64 14.77 42.23 -35.09
C VAL A 64 14.58 42.41 -33.58
N SER A 65 13.88 41.47 -32.92
CA SER A 65 13.96 41.30 -31.47
C SER A 65 14.55 39.92 -31.15
N VAL A 66 15.83 39.94 -30.79
CA VAL A 66 16.58 38.82 -30.23
C VAL A 66 16.11 38.56 -28.80
N SER A 67 15.58 37.36 -28.54
CA SER A 67 15.53 36.78 -27.20
C SER A 67 15.50 35.26 -27.31
N GLY A 68 16.70 34.67 -27.39
CA GLY A 68 16.90 33.24 -27.23
C GLY A 68 17.09 32.90 -25.75
N THR A 69 16.21 32.06 -25.22
CA THR A 69 16.42 31.34 -23.96
C THR A 69 16.33 29.84 -24.20
N SER A 70 17.49 29.23 -23.97
CA SER A 70 17.90 27.83 -23.90
C SER A 70 16.86 26.81 -23.39
N GLN A 71 16.97 25.56 -23.88
CA GLN A 71 17.55 24.45 -23.10
C GLN A 71 17.62 23.16 -23.93
N ALA A 72 18.85 22.67 -24.13
CA ALA A 72 19.13 21.34 -24.66
C ALA A 72 19.73 20.49 -23.53
N VAL A 73 19.21 19.29 -23.35
CA VAL A 73 19.74 18.24 -22.46
C VAL A 73 20.27 17.11 -23.34
N THR A 74 21.55 16.79 -23.19
CA THR A 74 22.29 15.68 -23.83
C THR A 74 22.17 14.38 -22.98
N PRO A 75 22.55 13.18 -23.47
CA PRO A 75 23.97 12.79 -23.49
C PRO A 75 24.45 11.87 -24.64
N ALA A 76 25.77 11.95 -24.90
CA ALA A 76 26.76 10.91 -25.26
C ALA A 76 26.42 9.77 -26.27
N GLY A 77 27.28 9.41 -27.24
CA GLY A 77 28.65 9.87 -27.53
C GLY A 77 29.31 9.15 -28.71
N SER A 78 30.62 9.43 -28.86
CA SER A 78 31.66 8.79 -29.68
C SER A 78 31.73 9.17 -31.18
N SER A 79 32.87 9.47 -31.81
CA SER A 79 34.24 9.90 -31.45
C SER A 79 34.96 10.30 -32.76
N GLN A 80 36.08 11.03 -32.64
CA GLN A 80 37.18 11.22 -33.62
C GLN A 80 36.96 12.28 -34.72
N ASP A 81 37.59 13.46 -34.57
CA ASP A 81 38.98 13.81 -34.95
C ASP A 81 39.15 14.02 -36.46
N LEU A 82 39.42 15.26 -36.89
CA LEU A 82 40.77 15.69 -37.24
C LEU A 82 40.78 17.13 -37.78
N SER A 83 41.67 17.92 -37.19
CA SER A 83 42.17 19.24 -37.58
C SER A 83 42.51 19.41 -39.07
N THR A 84 42.37 20.63 -39.60
CA THR A 84 43.51 21.50 -39.98
C THR A 84 43.02 22.83 -40.56
N ILE A 85 43.32 23.90 -39.83
CA ILE A 85 43.32 25.30 -40.23
C ILE A 85 44.64 25.59 -40.94
N GLY A 86 44.62 26.40 -42.01
CA GLY A 86 45.85 26.97 -42.56
C GLY A 86 45.66 28.01 -43.66
N GLY A 87 45.65 29.31 -43.26
CA GLY A 87 46.06 30.49 -44.03
C GLY A 87 45.14 30.93 -45.19
N GLY A 88 44.75 32.19 -45.40
CA GLY A 88 45.38 33.47 -45.07
C GLY A 88 45.77 34.18 -46.38
N GLY A 89 45.16 35.34 -46.70
CA GLY A 89 45.71 36.28 -47.71
C GLY A 89 44.75 36.95 -48.71
N THR A 90 44.38 38.19 -48.39
CA THR A 90 44.41 39.41 -49.25
C THR A 90 43.78 39.48 -50.67
N ARG A 91 42.81 40.42 -50.79
CA ARG A 91 42.64 41.54 -51.76
C ARG A 91 42.80 41.35 -53.29
N GLY A 92 41.83 41.90 -54.04
CA GLY A 92 41.95 42.36 -55.44
C GLY A 92 40.90 41.73 -56.36
N ASP A 93 39.74 42.36 -56.59
CA ASP A 93 39.42 43.31 -57.66
C ASP A 93 39.41 42.73 -59.10
N ARG A 94 38.20 42.69 -59.66
CA ARG A 94 37.77 42.94 -61.05
C ARG A 94 38.33 42.15 -62.26
N LEU A 95 37.34 41.55 -62.94
CA LEU A 95 37.07 41.58 -64.40
C LEU A 95 37.72 40.53 -65.33
N SER A 96 36.84 39.60 -65.72
CA SER A 96 36.53 39.18 -67.10
C SER A 96 37.45 38.18 -67.82
N ARG A 97 36.77 37.12 -68.29
CA ARG A 97 36.75 36.60 -69.68
C ARG A 97 37.38 35.20 -69.89
N LYS A 98 36.51 34.18 -70.03
CA LYS A 98 36.37 33.22 -71.17
C LYS A 98 35.66 31.93 -70.69
N ARG A 99 34.42 31.73 -71.14
CA ARG A 99 33.98 30.80 -72.21
C ARG A 99 34.01 29.30 -71.83
N SER A 100 32.80 28.84 -71.49
CA SER A 100 32.13 27.58 -71.85
C SER A 100 32.97 26.38 -72.30
N LYS A 101 32.90 25.30 -71.52
CA LYS A 101 32.54 23.97 -72.07
C LYS A 101 31.86 23.11 -71.00
N SER A 102 30.78 22.47 -71.45
CA SER A 102 29.73 21.77 -70.73
C SER A 102 30.11 20.32 -70.37
N ARG A 103 29.51 19.76 -69.31
CA ARG A 103 28.40 18.77 -69.37
C ARG A 103 28.21 18.05 -68.03
N SER A 104 26.92 17.81 -67.75
CA SER A 104 26.30 16.74 -66.93
C SER A 104 26.65 16.72 -65.44
N THR A 105 25.72 16.88 -64.49
CA THR A 105 24.31 16.45 -64.45
C THR A 105 23.49 17.44 -63.63
N GLN A 106 22.46 18.03 -64.23
CA GLN A 106 21.37 18.67 -63.49
C GLN A 106 20.67 17.58 -62.67
N GLY A 107 21.14 17.40 -61.43
CA GLY A 107 20.33 16.84 -60.36
C GLY A 107 19.41 17.95 -59.90
N ASP A 108 18.12 17.72 -60.08
CA ASP A 108 17.01 18.59 -59.73
C ASP A 108 16.93 18.76 -58.20
N PHE A 109 17.89 19.47 -57.59
CA PHE A 109 17.77 19.96 -56.21
C PHE A 109 16.80 21.15 -56.22
N ARG A 110 15.54 20.87 -56.56
CA ARG A 110 14.45 21.72 -56.10
C ARG A 110 14.60 21.72 -54.59
N ILE A 111 14.90 22.88 -54.01
CA ILE A 111 14.83 23.10 -52.58
C ILE A 111 13.35 22.94 -52.23
N GLN A 112 12.94 21.70 -51.98
CA GLN A 112 11.58 21.38 -51.57
C GLN A 112 11.50 21.69 -50.07
N LEU A 113 10.47 22.41 -49.67
CA LEU A 113 10.18 22.58 -48.25
C LEU A 113 10.02 21.21 -47.60
N THR A 114 10.64 21.03 -46.45
CA THR A 114 10.40 19.82 -45.65
C THR A 114 8.95 19.78 -45.23
N ILE A 115 8.41 18.57 -44.99
CA ILE A 115 7.02 18.40 -44.54
C ILE A 115 6.75 19.24 -43.28
N GLU A 116 7.73 19.35 -42.39
CA GLU A 116 7.67 20.20 -41.21
C GLU A 116 7.49 21.69 -41.56
N GLN A 117 8.31 22.22 -42.48
CA GLN A 117 8.19 23.61 -42.95
C GLN A 117 6.86 23.86 -43.66
N LYS A 118 6.35 22.87 -44.40
CA LYS A 118 5.03 22.95 -45.05
C LYS A 118 3.91 23.02 -44.01
N ILE A 119 3.96 22.18 -42.98
CA ILE A 119 2.99 22.18 -41.88
C ILE A 119 3.05 23.51 -41.12
N GLU A 120 4.25 24.02 -40.83
CA GLU A 120 4.43 25.31 -40.16
C GLU A 120 3.80 26.46 -40.94
N ILE A 121 4.00 26.50 -42.27
CA ILE A 121 3.40 27.52 -43.13
C ILE A 121 1.88 27.38 -43.19
N ILE A 122 1.36 26.15 -43.35
CA ILE A 122 -0.09 25.90 -43.39
C ILE A 122 -0.73 26.32 -42.07
N HIS A 123 -0.09 26.01 -40.94
CA HIS A 123 -0.58 26.39 -39.62
C HIS A 123 -0.54 27.92 -39.42
N ALA A 124 0.54 28.58 -39.86
CA ALA A 124 0.64 30.04 -39.79
C ALA A 124 -0.43 30.74 -40.63
N GLU A 125 -0.66 30.31 -41.87
CA GLU A 125 -1.71 30.89 -42.72
C GLU A 125 -3.10 30.53 -42.20
N TYR A 126 -3.28 29.34 -41.60
CA TYR A 126 -4.54 28.96 -40.95
C TYR A 126 -4.88 29.88 -39.77
N GLU A 127 -3.94 30.10 -38.85
CA GLU A 127 -4.16 31.01 -37.72
C GLU A 127 -4.36 32.46 -38.20
N GLN A 128 -3.68 32.87 -39.28
CA GLN A 128 -3.90 34.19 -39.87
C GLN A 128 -5.28 34.33 -40.54
N MET A 129 -5.72 33.33 -41.32
CA MET A 129 -7.05 33.31 -41.91
C MET A 129 -8.15 33.30 -40.84
N LYS A 130 -7.91 32.59 -39.73
CA LYS A 130 -8.79 32.59 -38.57
C LYS A 130 -8.83 33.95 -37.88
N ALA A 131 -7.70 34.62 -37.72
CA ALA A 131 -7.63 35.99 -37.20
C ALA A 131 -8.34 36.99 -38.14
N ASP A 132 -8.14 36.89 -39.45
CA ASP A 132 -8.78 37.73 -40.47
C ASP A 132 -10.30 37.50 -40.49
N ARG A 133 -10.76 36.25 -40.37
CA ARG A 133 -12.18 35.89 -40.22
C ARG A 133 -12.78 36.54 -38.98
N ASN A 134 -12.16 36.36 -37.81
CA ASN A 134 -12.66 36.93 -36.56
C ASN A 134 -12.70 38.47 -36.63
N ARG A 135 -11.70 39.09 -37.25
CA ARG A 135 -11.66 40.54 -37.47
C ARG A 135 -12.80 41.00 -38.39
N GLN A 136 -13.09 40.25 -39.44
CA GLN A 136 -14.17 40.56 -40.37
C GLN A 136 -15.54 40.37 -39.72
N GLU A 137 -15.72 39.30 -38.94
CA GLU A 137 -16.92 39.00 -38.17
C GLU A 137 -17.23 40.13 -37.17
N ALA A 138 -16.22 40.55 -36.38
CA ALA A 138 -16.36 41.67 -35.44
C ALA A 138 -16.67 43.02 -36.15
N LYS A 139 -16.20 43.23 -37.39
CA LYS A 139 -16.57 44.41 -38.18
C LYS A 139 -18.02 44.30 -38.67
N SER A 140 -18.41 43.15 -39.20
CA SER A 140 -19.78 42.94 -39.69
C SER A 140 -20.80 43.06 -38.56
N GLU A 141 -20.52 42.51 -37.38
CA GLU A 141 -21.39 42.64 -36.21
C GLU A 141 -21.56 44.11 -35.79
N LYS A 142 -20.46 44.87 -35.74
CA LYS A 142 -20.53 46.32 -35.47
C LYS A 142 -21.40 47.06 -36.49
N THR A 143 -21.24 46.73 -37.78
CA THR A 143 -22.05 47.34 -38.84
C THR A 143 -23.52 46.93 -38.75
N ILE A 144 -23.81 45.65 -38.47
CA ILE A 144 -25.18 45.15 -38.28
C ILE A 144 -25.83 45.89 -37.12
N HIS A 145 -25.19 45.95 -35.95
CA HIS A 145 -25.72 46.66 -34.79
C HIS A 145 -25.93 48.15 -35.04
N GLN A 146 -25.04 48.79 -35.81
CA GLN A 146 -25.22 50.18 -36.21
C GLN A 146 -26.45 50.34 -37.11
N LEU A 147 -26.60 49.51 -38.14
CA LEU A 147 -27.76 49.54 -39.04
C LEU A 147 -29.07 49.22 -38.32
N GLU A 148 -29.06 48.27 -37.38
CA GLU A 148 -30.20 47.96 -36.52
C GLU A 148 -30.60 49.16 -35.66
N SER A 149 -29.60 49.82 -35.04
CA SER A 149 -29.82 51.03 -34.24
C SER A 149 -30.38 52.19 -35.08
N ASP A 150 -29.85 52.38 -36.29
CA ASP A 150 -30.31 53.41 -37.21
C ASP A 150 -31.75 53.11 -37.68
N LEU A 151 -32.07 51.84 -37.97
CA LEU A 151 -33.42 51.42 -38.33
C LEU A 151 -34.41 51.70 -37.20
N GLU A 152 -34.10 51.25 -35.98
CA GLU A 152 -34.96 51.50 -34.80
C GLU A 152 -35.15 53.01 -34.58
N TRP A 153 -34.10 53.80 -34.72
CA TRP A 153 -34.18 55.26 -34.60
C TRP A 153 -35.10 55.87 -35.66
N THR A 154 -34.95 55.47 -36.93
CA THR A 154 -35.82 55.96 -38.01
C THR A 154 -37.28 55.54 -37.84
N GLU A 155 -37.54 54.37 -37.27
CA GLU A 155 -38.89 53.89 -36.99
C GLU A 155 -39.57 54.73 -35.89
N VAL A 156 -38.85 54.99 -34.80
CA VAL A 156 -39.32 55.88 -33.72
C VAL A 156 -39.56 57.29 -34.26
N GLU A 157 -38.63 57.83 -35.05
CA GLU A 157 -38.76 59.16 -35.61
C GLU A 157 -39.95 59.26 -36.57
N LEU A 158 -40.17 58.25 -37.42
CA LEU A 158 -41.30 58.18 -38.33
C LEU A 158 -42.64 58.12 -37.56
N SER A 159 -42.70 57.32 -36.49
CA SER A 159 -43.87 57.26 -35.60
C SER A 159 -44.16 58.63 -34.97
N ASP A 160 -43.12 59.29 -34.44
CA ASP A 160 -43.23 60.62 -33.85
C ASP A 160 -43.67 61.69 -34.86
N PHE A 161 -43.19 61.62 -36.11
CA PHE A 161 -43.62 62.51 -37.19
C PHE A 161 -45.08 62.28 -37.57
N LYS A 162 -45.52 61.04 -37.70
CA LYS A 162 -46.94 60.71 -37.98
C LYS A 162 -47.84 61.27 -36.88
N SER A 163 -47.50 61.03 -35.62
CA SER A 163 -48.26 61.57 -34.49
C SER A 163 -48.25 63.10 -34.48
N ALA A 164 -47.12 63.73 -34.82
CA ALA A 164 -47.03 65.18 -34.89
C ALA A 164 -47.91 65.78 -36.00
N ILE A 165 -47.98 65.11 -37.16
CA ILE A 165 -48.88 65.52 -38.26
C ILE A 165 -50.33 65.43 -37.83
N ASP A 166 -50.74 64.31 -37.21
CA ASP A 166 -52.11 64.13 -36.73
C ASP A 166 -52.49 65.15 -35.66
N GLU A 167 -51.59 65.44 -34.72
CA GLU A 167 -51.78 66.48 -33.70
C GLU A 167 -51.84 67.88 -34.30
N PHE A 168 -51.01 68.17 -35.29
CA PHE A 168 -51.02 69.45 -35.99
C PHE A 168 -52.33 69.62 -36.77
N ASP A 169 -52.81 68.60 -37.49
CA ASP A 169 -54.07 68.67 -38.22
C ASP A 169 -55.28 68.84 -37.30
N LYS A 170 -55.29 68.19 -36.14
CA LYS A 170 -56.28 68.44 -35.07
C LYS A 170 -56.23 69.89 -34.60
N THR A 171 -55.04 70.40 -34.31
CA THR A 171 -54.83 71.78 -33.83
C THR A 171 -55.23 72.80 -34.89
N LYS A 172 -54.90 72.55 -36.15
CA LYS A 172 -55.25 73.37 -37.31
C LYS A 172 -56.76 73.48 -37.48
N LYS A 173 -57.48 72.35 -37.40
CA LYS A 173 -58.96 72.33 -37.43
C LYS A 173 -59.55 73.12 -36.26
N ASN A 174 -59.00 72.97 -35.05
CA ASN A 174 -59.43 73.66 -33.83
C ASN A 174 -59.06 75.16 -33.78
N SER A 175 -58.20 75.60 -34.70
CA SER A 175 -57.71 76.97 -34.80
C SER A 175 -58.46 77.80 -35.83
N ILE A 176 -59.50 77.27 -36.49
CA ILE A 176 -60.36 78.05 -37.39
C ILE A 176 -61.42 78.76 -36.56
N ASP A 177 -61.48 80.08 -36.63
CA ASP A 177 -62.58 80.85 -36.05
C ASP A 177 -63.88 80.54 -36.83
N GLN A 178 -64.91 80.06 -36.13
CA GLN A 178 -66.16 79.62 -36.74
C GLN A 178 -66.89 80.75 -37.46
N ARG A 179 -66.72 82.01 -37.00
CA ARG A 179 -67.38 83.20 -37.55
C ARG A 179 -66.63 83.78 -38.75
N THR A 180 -65.31 83.95 -38.65
CA THR A 180 -64.50 84.58 -39.72
C THR A 180 -63.91 83.57 -40.71
N LYS A 181 -63.96 82.27 -40.41
CA LYS A 181 -63.32 81.18 -41.16
C LYS A 181 -61.81 81.36 -41.37
N LYS A 182 -61.18 82.26 -40.61
CA LYS A 182 -59.73 82.50 -40.61
C LYS A 182 -59.06 81.71 -39.50
N TYR A 183 -57.76 81.46 -39.64
CA TYR A 183 -56.95 80.81 -38.61
C TYR A 183 -56.60 81.77 -37.48
N ILE A 184 -56.67 81.28 -36.24
CA ILE A 184 -56.21 81.94 -35.03
C ILE A 184 -54.72 81.65 -34.87
N GLY A 185 -53.87 82.63 -35.22
CA GLY A 185 -52.42 82.50 -35.18
C GLY A 185 -51.88 82.11 -33.80
N GLU A 186 -52.43 82.69 -32.72
CA GLU A 186 -51.99 82.44 -31.34
C GLU A 186 -52.12 80.96 -30.92
N LYS A 187 -53.16 80.27 -31.38
CA LYS A 187 -53.35 78.83 -31.09
C LYS A 187 -52.30 77.97 -31.80
N LEU A 188 -51.96 78.32 -33.04
CA LEU A 188 -50.93 77.63 -33.82
C LEU A 188 -49.53 77.92 -33.26
N GLU A 189 -49.27 79.17 -32.89
CA GLU A 189 -48.01 79.59 -32.25
C GLU A 189 -47.81 78.88 -30.90
N ARG A 190 -48.86 78.78 -30.09
CA ARG A 190 -48.83 78.01 -28.83
C ARG A 190 -48.47 76.54 -29.07
N TYR A 191 -49.04 75.89 -30.10
CA TYR A 191 -48.69 74.52 -30.45
C TYR A 191 -47.20 74.37 -30.81
N PHE A 192 -46.67 75.26 -31.65
CA PHE A 192 -45.24 75.21 -32.01
C PHE A 192 -44.34 75.44 -30.79
N ASN A 193 -44.66 76.42 -29.94
CA ASN A 193 -43.91 76.70 -28.72
C ASN A 193 -43.94 75.50 -27.74
N GLU A 194 -45.11 74.88 -27.56
CA GLU A 194 -45.25 73.69 -26.69
C GLU A 194 -44.51 72.47 -27.25
N ARG A 195 -44.55 72.27 -28.58
CA ARG A 195 -43.81 71.20 -29.25
C ARG A 195 -42.29 71.38 -29.12
N ILE A 196 -41.79 72.61 -29.29
CA ILE A 196 -40.37 72.95 -29.07
C ILE A 196 -39.96 72.63 -27.63
N LYS A 197 -40.72 73.11 -26.64
CA LYS A 197 -40.46 72.85 -25.22
C LYS A 197 -40.46 71.36 -24.89
N ASN A 198 -41.38 70.58 -25.46
CA ASN A 198 -41.45 69.14 -25.28
C ASN A 198 -40.23 68.42 -25.89
N ARG A 199 -39.78 68.85 -27.08
CA ARG A 199 -38.55 68.33 -27.70
C ARG A 199 -37.29 68.65 -26.89
N GLU A 200 -37.19 69.86 -26.35
CA GLU A 200 -36.08 70.25 -25.47
C GLU A 200 -36.05 69.40 -24.19
N SER A 201 -37.21 69.19 -23.56
CA SER A 201 -37.35 68.31 -22.39
C SER A 201 -36.92 66.88 -22.69
N LEU A 202 -37.34 66.32 -23.84
CA LEU A 202 -36.93 64.98 -24.27
C LEU A 202 -35.42 64.91 -24.54
N THR A 203 -34.84 65.93 -25.19
CA THR A 203 -33.40 66.01 -25.47
C THR A 203 -32.59 65.98 -24.18
N ASN A 204 -33.00 66.73 -23.16
CA ASN A 204 -32.35 66.74 -21.85
C ASN A 204 -32.42 65.35 -21.18
N LYS A 205 -33.59 64.70 -21.19
CA LYS A 205 -33.76 63.35 -20.65
C LYS A 205 -32.86 62.31 -21.35
N LEU A 206 -32.78 62.37 -22.69
CA LEU A 206 -31.93 61.47 -23.47
C LEU A 206 -30.45 61.73 -23.21
N ARG A 207 -30.05 63.00 -23.05
CA ARG A 207 -28.67 63.38 -22.69
C ARG A 207 -28.30 62.84 -21.31
N ASP A 208 -29.17 62.99 -20.31
CA ASP A 208 -28.95 62.45 -18.97
C ASP A 208 -28.82 60.92 -18.99
N ARG A 209 -29.70 60.24 -19.73
CA ARG A 209 -29.62 58.79 -19.93
C ARG A 209 -28.32 58.36 -20.61
N SER A 210 -27.90 59.07 -21.66
CA SER A 210 -26.64 58.81 -22.37
C SER A 210 -25.43 58.95 -21.43
N THR A 211 -25.38 60.00 -20.61
CA THR A 211 -24.29 60.16 -19.63
C THR A 211 -24.33 59.08 -18.54
N GLY A 212 -25.52 58.66 -18.10
CA GLY A 212 -25.72 57.56 -17.17
C GLY A 212 -25.18 56.24 -17.71
N LEU A 213 -25.56 55.88 -18.94
CA LEU A 213 -25.09 54.66 -19.62
C LEU A 213 -23.58 54.68 -19.85
N LYS A 214 -22.99 55.82 -20.27
CA LYS A 214 -21.53 55.95 -20.40
C LYS A 214 -20.81 55.68 -19.07
N ARG A 215 -21.31 56.22 -17.95
CA ARG A 215 -20.75 55.93 -16.62
C ARG A 215 -20.89 54.46 -16.24
N GLN A 216 -21.99 53.82 -16.59
CA GLN A 216 -22.22 52.40 -16.34
C GLN A 216 -21.26 51.52 -17.16
N ILE A 217 -21.06 51.83 -18.45
CA ILE A 217 -20.10 51.15 -19.32
C ILE A 217 -18.70 51.23 -18.72
N ILE A 218 -18.24 52.43 -18.33
CA ILE A 218 -16.90 52.60 -17.71
C ILE A 218 -16.78 51.77 -16.42
N ARG A 219 -17.82 51.75 -15.60
CA ARG A 219 -17.82 50.95 -14.36
C ARG A 219 -17.73 49.45 -14.66
N LEU A 220 -18.50 48.95 -15.62
CA LEU A 220 -18.51 47.55 -16.01
C LEU A 220 -17.19 47.15 -16.68
N ASP A 221 -16.62 47.99 -17.54
CA ASP A 221 -15.30 47.77 -18.14
C ASP A 221 -14.21 47.65 -17.07
N ASN A 222 -14.21 48.55 -16.08
CA ASN A 222 -13.27 48.45 -14.95
C ASN A 222 -13.50 47.19 -14.10
N GLN A 223 -14.75 46.77 -13.90
CA GLN A 223 -15.04 45.50 -13.21
C GLN A 223 -14.57 44.30 -14.01
N LEU A 224 -14.75 44.32 -15.34
CA LEU A 224 -14.26 43.28 -16.24
C LEU A 224 -12.73 43.20 -16.15
N ARG A 225 -12.03 44.33 -16.27
CA ARG A 225 -10.57 44.40 -16.13
C ARG A 225 -10.08 43.88 -14.79
N GLN A 226 -10.71 44.28 -13.69
CA GLN A 226 -10.36 43.76 -12.37
C GLN A 226 -10.59 42.24 -12.25
N LYS A 227 -11.63 41.72 -12.91
CA LYS A 227 -11.91 40.27 -12.94
C LYS A 227 -10.95 39.52 -13.85
N GLU A 228 -10.55 40.11 -14.97
CA GLU A 228 -9.52 39.61 -15.85
C GLU A 228 -8.18 39.59 -15.11
N GLU A 229 -7.74 40.70 -14.51
CA GLU A 229 -6.52 40.77 -13.70
C GLU A 229 -6.53 39.82 -12.50
N ALA A 230 -7.69 39.62 -11.85
CA ALA A 230 -7.87 38.63 -10.77
C ALA A 230 -7.87 37.17 -11.27
N GLY A 231 -8.30 36.93 -12.51
CA GLY A 231 -8.23 35.62 -13.17
C GLY A 231 -6.83 35.32 -13.72
N ASP A 232 -6.15 36.37 -14.17
CA ASP A 232 -4.78 36.37 -14.69
C ASP A 232 -3.74 36.50 -13.57
N THR A 233 -4.17 36.55 -12.29
CA THR A 233 -3.27 36.34 -11.14
C THR A 233 -3.11 34.87 -10.78
N LEU A 234 -3.92 33.98 -11.35
CA LEU A 234 -3.63 32.55 -11.35
C LEU A 234 -2.89 32.24 -12.66
N LEU A 235 -1.66 32.74 -12.76
CA LEU A 235 -0.87 32.57 -13.96
C LEU A 235 -0.62 31.07 -14.19
N GLU A 236 -0.46 30.69 -15.45
CA GLU A 236 0.00 29.34 -15.82
C GLU A 236 1.27 28.94 -15.05
N VAL A 237 2.09 29.94 -14.66
CA VAL A 237 3.26 29.80 -13.78
C VAL A 237 2.89 29.26 -12.40
N ASP A 238 1.81 29.73 -11.75
CA ASP A 238 1.37 29.23 -10.43
C ASP A 238 0.84 27.80 -10.54
N PHE A 239 0.13 27.50 -11.63
CA PHE A 239 -0.33 26.14 -11.90
C PHE A 239 0.83 25.17 -12.16
N ASN A 240 1.84 25.64 -12.89
CA ASN A 240 3.07 24.88 -13.12
C ASN A 240 3.90 24.75 -11.85
N GLN A 241 3.96 25.77 -11.01
CA GLN A 241 4.59 25.72 -9.69
C GLN A 241 3.89 24.68 -8.81
N LEU A 242 2.56 24.67 -8.77
CA LEU A 242 1.79 23.68 -8.01
C LEU A 242 2.02 22.25 -8.54
N LYS A 243 2.12 22.06 -9.86
CA LYS A 243 2.49 20.76 -10.45
C LYS A 243 3.88 20.32 -10.04
N ILE A 244 4.85 21.24 -10.04
CA ILE A 244 6.23 20.95 -9.63
C ILE A 244 6.25 20.55 -8.15
N GLU A 245 5.58 21.31 -7.28
CA GLU A 245 5.49 21.00 -5.85
C GLU A 245 4.81 19.65 -5.61
N ASN A 246 3.69 19.40 -6.28
CA ASN A 246 2.99 18.12 -6.17
C ASN A 246 3.89 16.95 -6.57
N LYS A 247 4.62 17.08 -7.69
CA LYS A 247 5.60 16.09 -8.12
C LYS A 247 6.71 15.89 -7.09
N GLN A 248 7.26 16.96 -6.53
CA GLN A 248 8.28 16.89 -5.47
C GLN A 248 7.75 16.18 -4.22
N TYR A 249 6.50 16.43 -3.82
CA TYR A 249 5.88 15.75 -2.69
C TYR A 249 5.63 14.27 -2.99
N LEU A 250 5.23 13.91 -4.20
CA LEU A 250 5.10 12.51 -4.62
C LEU A 250 6.45 11.78 -4.55
N ASP A 251 7.51 12.37 -5.11
CA ASP A 251 8.86 11.78 -5.06
C ASP A 251 9.31 11.56 -3.61
N LYS A 252 9.00 12.53 -2.72
CA LYS A 252 9.33 12.44 -1.30
C LYS A 252 8.50 11.39 -0.56
N ILE A 253 7.23 11.22 -0.94
CA ILE A 253 6.37 10.14 -0.43
C ILE A 253 6.94 8.78 -0.85
N ASP A 254 7.38 8.64 -2.10
CA ASP A 254 7.96 7.40 -2.62
C ASP A 254 9.30 7.05 -1.97
N GLU A 255 10.14 8.05 -1.69
CA GLU A 255 11.37 7.88 -0.91
C GLU A 255 11.05 7.39 0.51
N LYS A 256 10.10 8.03 1.20
CA LYS A 256 9.67 7.62 2.55
C LYS A 256 9.03 6.24 2.56
N ASN A 257 8.28 5.88 1.52
CA ASN A 257 7.74 4.54 1.37
C ASN A 257 8.83 3.49 1.19
N HIS A 258 9.88 3.78 0.41
CA HIS A 258 11.04 2.90 0.28
C HIS A 258 11.75 2.70 1.63
N GLU A 259 12.03 3.79 2.36
CA GLU A 259 12.61 3.73 3.70
C GLU A 259 11.75 2.89 4.65
N LEU A 260 10.42 3.07 4.62
CA LEU A 260 9.48 2.31 5.44
C LEU A 260 9.52 0.81 5.14
N ILE A 261 9.61 0.43 3.85
CA ILE A 261 9.73 -0.97 3.45
C ILE A 261 11.03 -1.58 3.98
N LEU A 262 12.16 -0.88 3.84
CA LEU A 262 13.45 -1.33 4.37
C LEU A 262 13.40 -1.51 5.89
N LEU A 263 12.83 -0.55 6.61
CA LEU A 263 12.68 -0.63 8.05
C LEU A 263 11.78 -1.80 8.47
N LYS A 264 10.66 -2.03 7.76
CA LYS A 264 9.78 -3.19 7.99
C LYS A 264 10.53 -4.51 7.77
N GLN A 265 11.36 -4.62 6.75
CA GLN A 265 12.19 -5.81 6.53
C GLN A 265 13.19 -6.02 7.68
N GLN A 266 13.84 -4.96 8.16
CA GLN A 266 14.77 -5.02 9.28
C GLN A 266 14.06 -5.44 10.58
N VAL A 267 12.89 -4.87 10.88
CA VAL A 267 12.05 -5.27 12.02
C VAL A 267 11.62 -6.74 11.88
N GLY A 268 11.26 -7.19 10.67
CA GLY A 268 10.95 -8.59 10.39
C GLY A 268 12.11 -9.52 10.72
N LYS A 269 13.32 -9.20 10.26
CA LYS A 269 14.55 -9.97 10.57
C LYS A 269 14.88 -9.97 12.07
N ALA A 270 14.76 -8.81 12.73
CA ALA A 270 14.97 -8.70 14.17
C ALA A 270 13.97 -9.54 14.96
N THR A 271 12.69 -9.53 14.56
CA THR A 271 11.63 -10.34 15.17
C THR A 271 11.88 -11.83 14.98
N GLN A 272 12.28 -12.26 13.78
CA GLN A 272 12.66 -13.65 13.53
C GLN A 272 13.85 -14.09 14.40
N SER A 273 14.87 -13.23 14.52
CA SER A 273 16.03 -13.49 15.36
C SER A 273 15.64 -13.58 16.85
N LEU A 274 14.78 -12.67 17.32
CA LEU A 274 14.24 -12.70 18.67
C LEU A 274 13.46 -13.99 18.96
N ASN A 275 12.62 -14.43 18.03
CA ASN A 275 11.85 -15.66 18.20
C ASN A 275 12.77 -16.89 18.27
N ARG A 276 13.81 -16.97 17.42
CA ARG A 276 14.82 -18.02 17.52
C ARG A 276 15.51 -18.05 18.89
N LEU A 277 15.92 -16.89 19.40
CA LEU A 277 16.54 -16.80 20.73
C LEU A 277 15.57 -17.20 21.85
N LYS A 278 14.28 -16.87 21.74
CA LYS A 278 13.25 -17.33 22.68
C LYS A 278 13.09 -18.86 22.64
N ASP A 279 13.06 -19.44 21.45
CA ASP A 279 12.94 -20.90 21.28
C ASP A 279 14.17 -21.63 21.86
N ASP A 280 15.37 -21.11 21.60
CA ASP A 280 16.61 -21.65 22.18
C ASP A 280 16.62 -21.54 23.71
N LEU A 281 16.18 -20.40 24.26
CA LEU A 281 16.04 -20.23 25.71
C LEU A 281 15.02 -21.20 26.30
N HIS A 282 13.89 -21.41 25.63
CA HIS A 282 12.89 -22.39 26.06
C HIS A 282 13.44 -23.81 26.03
N ARG A 283 14.22 -24.18 25.01
CA ARG A 283 14.92 -25.48 24.95
C ARG A 283 15.87 -25.64 26.12
N GLN A 284 16.73 -24.65 26.37
CA GLN A 284 17.68 -24.67 27.48
C GLN A 284 16.97 -24.76 28.84
N ASN A 285 15.89 -24.01 29.06
CA ASN A 285 15.10 -24.10 30.29
C ASN A 285 14.50 -25.49 30.49
N LYS A 286 14.04 -26.15 29.42
CA LYS A 286 13.55 -27.52 29.49
C LYS A 286 14.68 -28.50 29.86
N GLU A 287 15.84 -28.37 29.23
CA GLU A 287 17.02 -29.18 29.56
C GLU A 287 17.45 -28.97 31.02
N LEU A 288 17.45 -27.72 31.51
CA LEU A 288 17.73 -27.41 32.92
C LEU A 288 16.73 -28.10 33.85
N ALA A 289 15.43 -28.01 33.56
CA ALA A 289 14.40 -28.69 34.37
C ALA A 289 14.57 -30.22 34.37
N GLU A 290 14.94 -30.83 33.24
CA GLU A 290 15.23 -32.27 33.15
C GLU A 290 16.48 -32.64 33.96
N ILE A 291 17.53 -31.82 33.92
CA ILE A 291 18.74 -32.00 34.72
C ILE A 291 18.43 -31.87 36.21
N GLU A 292 17.66 -30.87 36.63
CA GLU A 292 17.22 -30.69 38.02
C GLU A 292 16.46 -31.91 38.52
N GLN A 293 15.52 -32.43 37.73
CA GLN A 293 14.80 -33.67 38.07
C GLN A 293 15.75 -34.86 38.20
N ARG A 294 16.75 -34.97 37.30
CA ARG A 294 17.76 -36.04 37.37
C ARG A 294 18.64 -35.92 38.60
N ILE A 295 19.06 -34.70 38.95
CA ILE A 295 19.83 -34.43 40.18
C ILE A 295 18.99 -34.83 41.39
N GLN A 296 17.73 -34.42 41.46
CA GLN A 296 16.86 -34.77 42.58
C GLN A 296 16.70 -36.29 42.73
N LYS A 297 16.52 -37.02 41.62
CA LYS A 297 16.50 -38.49 41.63
C LYS A 297 17.80 -39.08 42.18
N GLN A 298 18.96 -38.55 41.76
CA GLN A 298 20.26 -39.02 42.24
C GLN A 298 20.49 -38.70 43.72
N VAL A 299 20.05 -37.53 44.19
CA VAL A 299 20.10 -37.15 45.61
C VAL A 299 19.26 -38.12 46.45
N ASN A 300 18.00 -38.37 46.06
CA ASN A 300 17.12 -39.29 46.77
C ASN A 300 17.71 -40.72 46.80
N LEU A 301 18.26 -41.20 45.68
CA LEU A 301 18.91 -42.51 45.60
C LEU A 301 20.14 -42.59 46.51
N ARG A 302 20.95 -41.53 46.55
CA ARG A 302 22.12 -41.45 47.44
C ARG A 302 21.70 -41.43 48.91
N GLU A 303 20.63 -40.74 49.26
CA GLU A 303 20.09 -40.74 50.63
C GLU A 303 19.60 -42.13 51.04
N HIS A 304 18.87 -42.82 50.16
CA HIS A 304 18.42 -44.19 50.41
C HIS A 304 19.61 -45.15 50.57
N SER A 305 20.58 -45.10 49.67
CA SER A 305 21.80 -45.91 49.74
C SER A 305 22.63 -45.64 50.99
N LYS A 306 22.72 -44.38 51.46
CA LYS A 306 23.35 -44.05 52.74
C LYS A 306 22.63 -44.71 53.91
N LEU A 307 21.30 -44.68 53.91
CA LEU A 307 20.50 -45.32 54.95
C LEU A 307 20.72 -46.84 54.97
N ASP A 308 20.70 -47.47 53.79
CA ASP A 308 20.97 -48.90 53.63
C ASP A 308 22.39 -49.26 54.08
N MET A 309 23.38 -48.43 53.79
CA MET A 309 24.76 -48.62 54.26
C MET A 309 24.87 -48.55 55.78
N VAL A 310 24.15 -47.62 56.44
CA VAL A 310 24.10 -47.56 57.92
C VAL A 310 23.45 -48.82 58.49
N ASN A 311 22.33 -49.26 57.91
CA ASN A 311 21.65 -50.48 58.34
C ASN A 311 22.52 -51.73 58.14
N ALA A 312 23.15 -51.87 56.96
CA ALA A 312 24.07 -52.95 56.66
C ALA A 312 25.29 -52.93 57.59
N GLY A 313 25.80 -51.75 57.94
CA GLY A 313 26.87 -51.60 58.94
C GLY A 313 26.44 -52.05 60.35
N ALA A 314 25.21 -51.70 60.75
CA ALA A 314 24.64 -52.14 62.03
C ALA A 314 24.45 -53.68 62.07
N GLU A 315 23.90 -54.26 61.00
CA GLU A 315 23.76 -55.72 60.85
C GLU A 315 25.11 -56.43 60.81
N HIS A 316 26.08 -55.90 60.04
CA HIS A 316 27.45 -56.42 60.05
C HIS A 316 28.05 -56.37 61.46
N GLY A 317 27.82 -55.30 62.22
CA GLY A 317 28.22 -55.20 63.63
C GLY A 317 27.57 -56.26 64.51
N ARG A 318 26.27 -56.57 64.31
CA ARG A 318 25.59 -57.67 65.01
C ARG A 318 26.18 -59.02 64.65
N VAL A 319 26.35 -59.29 63.36
CA VAL A 319 26.93 -60.55 62.86
C VAL A 319 28.36 -60.71 63.37
N ALA A 320 29.18 -59.65 63.36
CA ALA A 320 30.54 -59.68 63.89
C ALA A 320 30.58 -60.03 65.38
N LYS A 321 29.65 -59.49 66.19
CA LYS A 321 29.52 -59.87 67.61
C LYS A 321 29.17 -61.35 67.77
N ILE A 322 28.19 -61.84 67.00
CA ILE A 322 27.80 -63.26 67.03
C ILE A 322 28.98 -64.13 66.58
N HIS A 323 29.66 -63.77 65.50
CA HIS A 323 30.82 -64.48 64.99
C HIS A 323 31.98 -64.50 66.00
N SER A 324 32.26 -63.37 66.66
CA SER A 324 33.25 -63.30 67.74
C SER A 324 32.90 -64.23 68.89
N HIS A 325 31.63 -64.25 69.32
CA HIS A 325 31.17 -65.13 70.37
C HIS A 325 31.25 -66.61 69.96
N LEU A 326 30.87 -66.93 68.73
CA LEU A 326 30.96 -68.28 68.19
C LEU A 326 32.44 -68.73 68.04
N ALA A 327 33.32 -67.83 67.62
CA ALA A 327 34.76 -68.09 67.53
C ALA A 327 35.35 -68.38 68.92
N GLU A 328 35.00 -67.57 69.93
CA GLU A 328 35.36 -67.82 71.34
C GLU A 328 34.81 -69.17 71.82
N GLN A 329 33.55 -69.50 71.47
CA GLN A 329 32.98 -70.82 71.76
C GLN A 329 33.77 -71.94 71.09
N THR A 330 34.18 -71.80 69.83
CA THR A 330 34.98 -72.82 69.13
C THR A 330 36.40 -72.95 69.68
N GLU A 331 37.01 -71.85 70.15
CA GLU A 331 38.34 -71.86 70.76
C GLU A 331 38.30 -72.50 72.16
N ASN A 332 37.27 -72.18 72.95
CA ASN A 332 37.07 -72.74 74.29
C ASN A 332 36.45 -74.15 74.25
N TYR A 333 35.82 -74.55 73.15
CA TYR A 333 35.22 -75.87 73.00
C TYR A 333 36.31 -76.92 72.76
N ARG A 334 36.69 -77.60 73.84
CA ARG A 334 37.57 -78.76 73.78
C ARG A 334 36.72 -80.02 73.86
N VAL A 335 36.72 -80.82 72.78
CA VAL A 335 36.03 -82.12 72.74
C VAL A 335 36.50 -82.97 73.93
N PRO A 336 35.60 -83.34 74.87
CA PRO A 336 35.98 -84.19 75.98
C PRO A 336 36.50 -85.53 75.46
N GLU A 337 37.67 -85.95 75.92
CA GLU A 337 38.29 -87.21 75.52
C GLU A 337 37.35 -88.38 75.87
N VAL A 338 37.14 -89.32 74.95
CA VAL A 338 36.16 -90.42 75.11
C VAL A 338 36.42 -91.21 76.40
N LEU A 339 37.69 -91.35 76.78
CA LEU A 339 38.10 -92.00 78.03
C LEU A 339 37.61 -91.26 79.27
N ASP A 340 37.52 -89.94 79.24
CA ASP A 340 37.06 -89.13 80.37
C ASP A 340 35.53 -89.24 80.54
N TYR A 341 34.79 -89.33 79.43
CA TYR A 341 33.36 -89.68 79.45
C TYR A 341 33.14 -91.09 80.00
N VAL A 342 33.93 -92.08 79.57
CA VAL A 342 33.85 -93.46 80.07
C VAL A 342 34.19 -93.52 81.57
N LYS A 343 35.22 -92.81 82.03
CA LYS A 343 35.57 -92.70 83.46
C LYS A 343 34.45 -92.07 84.28
N LYS A 344 33.90 -90.94 83.84
CA LYS A 344 32.77 -90.28 84.52
C LYS A 344 31.52 -91.15 84.53
N LYS A 345 31.25 -91.90 83.46
CA LYS A 345 30.11 -92.83 83.38
C LYS A 345 30.30 -94.06 84.27
N ALA A 346 31.52 -94.60 84.36
CA ALA A 346 31.87 -95.65 85.31
C ALA A 346 31.76 -95.15 86.77
N LEU A 347 32.19 -93.91 87.04
CA LEU A 347 32.03 -93.26 88.35
C LEU A 347 30.55 -93.12 88.71
N LEU A 348 29.72 -92.68 87.77
CA LEU A 348 28.27 -92.56 87.95
C LEU A 348 27.66 -93.93 88.26
N TYR A 349 28.05 -94.97 87.53
CA TYR A 349 27.58 -96.35 87.77
C TYR A 349 28.01 -96.88 89.16
N ASN A 350 29.24 -96.58 89.59
CA ASN A 350 29.72 -96.95 90.92
C ASN A 350 29.00 -96.18 92.02
N LEU A 351 28.81 -94.87 91.87
CA LEU A 351 28.03 -94.07 92.82
C LEU A 351 26.58 -94.54 92.91
N GLN A 352 25.99 -94.90 91.78
CA GLN A 352 24.62 -95.41 91.73
C GLN A 352 24.51 -96.77 92.45
N ARG A 353 25.49 -97.65 92.27
CA ARG A 353 25.60 -98.90 93.03
C ARG A 353 25.80 -98.65 94.53
N ASP A 354 26.63 -97.67 94.89
CA ASP A 354 26.84 -97.30 96.29
C ASP A 354 25.56 -96.72 96.90
N CYS A 355 24.81 -95.87 96.17
CA CYS A 355 23.49 -95.39 96.58
C CYS A 355 22.53 -96.57 96.82
N GLU A 356 22.44 -97.54 95.92
CA GLU A 356 21.60 -98.74 96.11
C GLU A 356 22.03 -99.58 97.34
N VAL A 357 23.34 -99.72 97.57
CA VAL A 357 23.88 -100.41 98.76
C VAL A 357 23.53 -99.65 100.03
N TRP A 358 23.65 -98.32 100.03
CA TRP A 358 23.30 -97.48 101.17
C TRP A 358 21.79 -97.47 101.42
N GLU A 359 20.96 -97.40 100.39
CA GLU A 359 19.51 -97.57 100.49
C GLU A 359 19.18 -98.92 101.14
N ARG A 360 19.82 -100.01 100.71
CA ARG A 360 19.60 -101.35 101.28
C ARG A 360 20.08 -101.45 102.74
N LYS A 361 21.19 -100.79 103.10
CA LYS A 361 21.66 -100.69 104.50
C LYS A 361 20.69 -99.90 105.37
N VAL A 362 20.13 -98.80 104.86
CA VAL A 362 19.10 -98.01 105.55
C VAL A 362 17.83 -98.84 105.76
N GLU A 363 17.44 -99.63 104.76
CA GLU A 363 16.30 -100.55 104.85
C GLU A 363 16.51 -101.61 105.95
N ILE A 364 17.69 -102.23 106.01
CA ILE A 364 18.05 -103.20 107.07
C ILE A 364 18.06 -102.53 108.45
N ALA A 365 18.63 -101.32 108.57
CA ALA A 365 18.64 -100.58 109.83
C ALA A 365 17.22 -100.17 110.28
N ALA A 366 16.35 -99.78 109.34
CA ALA A 366 14.94 -99.48 109.62
C ALA A 366 14.19 -100.74 110.07
N MET A 367 14.39 -101.88 109.41
CA MET A 367 13.81 -103.16 109.83
C MET A 367 14.30 -103.61 111.21
N ALA A 368 15.60 -103.45 111.51
CA ALA A 368 16.16 -103.76 112.83
C ALA A 368 15.60 -102.85 113.94
N LEU A 369 15.46 -101.54 113.67
CA LEU A 369 14.81 -100.60 114.59
C LEU A 369 13.33 -100.98 114.84
N GLN A 370 12.62 -101.42 113.80
CA GLN A 370 11.23 -101.86 113.92
C GLN A 370 11.09 -103.12 114.78
N GLN A 371 11.98 -104.12 114.61
CA GLN A 371 12.02 -105.30 115.48
C GLN A 371 12.33 -104.93 116.94
N SER A 372 13.31 -104.05 117.17
CA SER A 372 13.64 -103.57 118.52
C SER A 372 12.47 -102.82 119.17
N LYS A 373 11.74 -101.99 118.41
CA LYS A 373 10.50 -101.34 118.88
C LYS A 373 9.40 -102.35 119.22
N GLN A 374 9.20 -103.40 118.43
CA GLN A 374 8.21 -104.44 118.73
C GLN A 374 8.59 -105.26 119.97
N GLN A 375 9.87 -105.60 120.13
CA GLN A 375 10.38 -106.26 121.34
C GLN A 375 10.16 -105.37 122.57
N TRP A 376 10.44 -104.06 122.47
CA TRP A 376 10.23 -103.13 123.58
C TRP A 376 8.75 -102.94 123.95
N GLN A 377 7.84 -102.89 122.97
CA GLN A 377 6.40 -102.83 123.22
C GLN A 377 5.86 -104.11 123.86
N SER A 378 6.44 -105.28 123.56
CA SER A 378 6.10 -106.55 124.22
C SER A 378 6.58 -106.58 125.69
N LEU A 379 7.79 -106.06 125.96
CA LEU A 379 8.33 -105.89 127.32
C LEU A 379 7.50 -104.90 128.16
N GLN A 380 7.04 -103.79 127.58
CA GLN A 380 6.14 -102.85 128.29
C GLN A 380 4.78 -103.47 128.66
N ARG A 381 4.18 -104.32 127.81
CA ARG A 381 2.95 -105.05 128.17
C ARG A 381 3.17 -106.08 129.28
N THR A 382 4.36 -106.69 129.33
CA THR A 382 4.68 -107.72 130.34
C THR A 382 4.93 -107.09 131.73
N VAL A 383 5.53 -105.89 131.77
CA VAL A 383 5.77 -105.14 133.03
C VAL A 383 4.46 -104.53 133.59
N GLN A 384 3.53 -104.08 132.74
CA GLN A 384 2.20 -103.62 133.18
C GLN A 384 1.32 -104.74 133.77
N TYR A 385 1.55 -106.01 133.40
CA TYR A 385 0.86 -107.19 133.97
C TYR A 385 1.47 -107.71 135.29
N GLN A 386 2.74 -107.42 135.57
CA GLN A 386 3.40 -107.86 136.81
C GLN A 386 3.25 -106.87 137.99
N ASN A 387 3.11 -105.57 137.75
CA ASN A 387 2.88 -104.60 138.84
C ASN A 387 1.41 -104.51 139.31
N SER A 388 0.47 -105.04 138.55
CA SER A 388 -0.95 -105.17 138.94
C SER A 388 -1.25 -106.42 139.79
N THR A 389 -0.25 -107.29 140.04
CA THR A 389 -0.41 -108.56 140.80
C THR A 389 0.45 -108.67 142.07
N ALA A 390 1.22 -107.64 142.45
CA ALA A 390 1.99 -107.61 143.70
C ALA A 390 1.33 -106.76 144.82
N THR A 391 0.18 -106.13 144.57
CA THR A 391 -0.63 -105.37 145.52
C THR A 391 -1.51 -106.22 146.46
N TRP A 392 -1.32 -107.55 146.52
CA TRP A 392 -2.17 -108.46 147.32
C TRP A 392 -1.40 -109.46 148.23
N LYS A 393 -0.08 -109.33 148.44
CA LYS A 393 0.71 -110.33 149.19
C LYS A 393 1.59 -109.88 150.36
N ASN A 394 1.74 -108.59 150.67
CA ASN A 394 2.51 -108.13 151.85
C ASN A 394 1.72 -107.23 152.80
N GLU A 395 0.41 -107.53 152.94
CA GLU A 395 -0.47 -107.05 154.03
C GLU A 395 -0.66 -108.15 155.10
N LEU A 396 0.29 -109.09 155.24
CA LEU A 396 0.14 -110.26 156.14
C LEU A 396 1.40 -110.76 156.89
N GLN A 397 2.44 -109.95 157.09
CA GLN A 397 3.54 -110.26 158.04
C GLN A 397 4.07 -108.99 158.76
N ALA A 398 3.30 -108.53 159.76
CA ALA A 398 3.71 -107.85 161.00
C ALA A 398 2.43 -107.23 161.63
N ARG A 399 1.52 -108.00 162.23
CA ARG A 399 1.56 -108.39 163.66
C ARG A 399 2.89 -108.25 164.39
#